data_AF-A0AAE5J644-F1
#
_entry.id   AF-A0AAE5J644-F1
#
_cell.length_a   1.000
_cell.length_b   1.000
_cell.length_c   1.000
_cell.angle_alpha   90.00
_cell.angle_beta   90.00
_cell.angle_gamma   90.00
#
_symmetry.space_group_name_H-M   'P 1'
#
loop_
_entity.id
_entity.type
_entity.pdbx_description
1 polymer ?
#
loop_
_entity_poly.entity_id
_entity_poly.type
_entity_poly.pdbx_seq_one_letter_code
_entity_poly.pdbx_strand_id
1 'polypeptide(L)'
;MNLFQLSQQYQQLADNDELDPTVIADTLDSINDAWEDKLNNIAKWCESLDSDIDFLTKKKRSISDELSYRKNLRANLMTYLTSAIDDRGLKEVHTDDYILRPRNYKQRTVIDDEDKIPGEYRNYAKYQGMYDIKKNDVYKALKDGKNVPGAHLEPNRKVMIK
;
A
#
# COMPACT_ATOMS: atom_id res chain seq x y z
N MET A 1 9.61 22.63 -13.42
CA MET A 1 10.13 23.95 -13.83
C MET A 1 11.53 23.67 -14.36
N ASN A 2 11.76 23.79 -15.68
CA ASN A 2 13.09 23.56 -16.26
C ASN A 2 14.01 24.72 -15.85
N LEU A 3 14.82 24.49 -14.81
CA LEU A 3 15.73 25.50 -14.23
C LEU A 3 17.03 25.64 -15.03
N PHE A 4 17.24 24.78 -16.03
CA PHE A 4 18.50 24.66 -16.76
C PHE A 4 18.30 25.03 -18.24
N GLN A 5 19.17 25.90 -18.77
CA GLN A 5 19.24 26.17 -20.20
C GLN A 5 20.02 25.05 -20.89
N LEU A 6 19.26 24.12 -21.48
CA LEU A 6 19.74 23.14 -22.47
C LEU A 6 19.80 23.81 -23.85
N SER A 7 20.73 23.38 -24.71
CA SER A 7 20.67 23.79 -26.12
C SER A 7 19.45 23.14 -26.80
N GLN A 8 18.94 23.77 -27.87
CA GLN A 8 17.67 23.40 -28.51
C GLN A 8 17.57 21.92 -28.89
N GLN A 9 18.67 21.30 -29.32
CA GLN A 9 18.70 19.90 -29.75
C GLN A 9 18.46 18.93 -28.58
N TYR A 10 18.95 19.25 -27.38
CA TYR A 10 18.76 18.43 -26.18
C TYR A 10 17.40 18.69 -25.55
N GLN A 11 16.84 19.90 -25.69
CA GLN A 11 15.45 20.18 -25.26
C GLN A 11 14.43 19.36 -26.05
N GLN A 12 14.58 19.27 -27.37
CA GLN A 12 13.68 18.46 -28.21
C GLN A 12 13.73 16.97 -27.87
N LEU A 13 14.90 16.48 -27.44
CA LEU A 13 15.08 15.13 -26.94
C LEU A 13 14.45 14.95 -25.55
N ALA A 14 14.60 15.95 -24.67
CA ALA A 14 14.05 15.94 -23.32
C ALA A 14 12.52 16.02 -23.27
N ASP A 15 11.90 16.73 -24.21
CA ASP A 15 10.45 16.85 -24.33
C ASP A 15 9.80 15.64 -25.03
N ASN A 16 10.60 14.67 -25.50
CA ASN A 16 10.09 13.43 -26.06
C ASN A 16 9.85 12.40 -24.95
N ASP A 17 8.59 12.21 -24.58
CA ASP A 17 8.17 11.32 -23.47
C ASP A 17 8.34 9.81 -23.76
N GLU A 18 8.64 9.41 -25.00
CA GLU A 18 8.64 8.00 -25.45
C GLU A 18 9.89 7.59 -26.22
N LEU A 19 11.08 7.80 -25.65
CA LEU A 19 12.32 7.30 -26.26
C LEU A 19 12.92 6.15 -25.45
N ASP A 20 13.06 5.01 -26.11
CA ASP A 20 13.84 3.89 -25.59
C ASP A 20 15.32 4.31 -25.38
N PRO A 21 16.04 3.77 -24.37
CA PRO A 21 17.43 4.13 -24.10
C PRO A 21 18.35 4.02 -25.32
N THR A 22 18.07 3.09 -26.25
CA THR A 22 18.84 2.94 -27.49
C THR A 22 18.63 4.11 -28.45
N VAL A 23 17.40 4.59 -28.59
CA VAL A 23 17.07 5.75 -29.46
C VAL A 23 17.64 7.04 -28.90
N ILE A 24 17.64 7.20 -27.57
CA ILE A 24 18.29 8.33 -26.89
C ILE A 24 19.79 8.34 -27.18
N ALA A 25 20.46 7.19 -27.03
CA ALA A 25 21.89 7.07 -27.28
C ALA A 25 22.24 7.38 -28.74
N ASP A 26 21.52 6.79 -29.71
CA ASP A 26 21.74 7.05 -31.13
C ASP A 26 21.54 8.53 -31.49
N THR A 27 20.51 9.17 -30.91
CA THR A 27 20.25 10.59 -31.16
C THR A 27 21.33 11.47 -30.54
N LEU A 28 21.77 11.18 -29.31
CA LEU A 28 22.88 11.89 -28.69
C LEU A 28 24.17 11.73 -29.50
N ASP A 29 24.46 10.55 -30.04
CA ASP A 29 25.62 10.30 -30.89
C ASP A 29 25.55 10.97 -32.26
N SER A 30 24.34 11.25 -32.75
CA SER A 30 24.14 12.05 -33.97
C SER A 30 24.38 13.56 -33.76
N ILE A 31 24.35 14.06 -32.52
CA ILE A 31 24.60 15.47 -32.20
C ILE A 31 26.10 15.76 -32.33
N ASN A 32 26.44 16.61 -33.31
CA ASN A 32 27.81 17.02 -33.59
C ASN A 32 28.20 18.29 -32.82
N ASP A 33 28.38 18.14 -31.50
CA ASP A 33 28.90 19.17 -30.59
C ASP A 33 30.34 18.86 -30.16
N ALA A 34 31.04 19.86 -29.61
CA ALA A 34 32.27 19.58 -28.89
C ALA A 34 31.98 18.63 -27.72
N TRP A 35 32.89 17.68 -27.48
CA TRP A 35 32.72 16.65 -26.46
C TRP A 35 32.33 17.21 -25.08
N GLU A 36 33.00 18.28 -24.66
CA GLU A 36 32.74 18.95 -23.38
C GLU A 36 31.34 19.58 -23.33
N ASP A 37 30.88 20.19 -24.43
CA ASP A 37 29.54 20.80 -24.52
C ASP A 37 28.44 19.74 -24.51
N LYS A 38 28.65 18.61 -25.18
CA LYS A 38 27.72 17.46 -25.17
C LYS A 38 27.55 16.90 -23.76
N LEU A 39 28.66 16.64 -23.06
CA LEU A 39 28.62 16.14 -21.69
C LEU A 39 27.97 17.16 -20.73
N ASN A 40 28.26 18.45 -20.89
CA ASN A 40 27.67 19.51 -20.07
C ASN A 40 26.15 19.60 -20.26
N ASN A 41 25.64 19.48 -21.49
CA ASN A 41 24.20 19.47 -21.75
C ASN A 41 23.52 18.22 -21.17
N ILE A 42 24.14 17.04 -21.27
CA ILE A 42 23.62 15.82 -20.65
C ILE A 42 23.57 15.98 -19.12
N ALA A 43 24.61 16.52 -18.50
CA ALA A 43 24.65 16.76 -17.06
C ALA A 43 23.53 17.70 -16.60
N LYS A 44 23.32 18.82 -17.30
CA LYS A 44 22.20 19.75 -17.03
C LYS A 44 20.84 19.07 -17.17
N TRP A 45 20.69 18.16 -18.13
CA TRP A 45 19.45 17.41 -18.29
C TRP A 45 19.21 16.47 -17.11
N CYS A 46 20.25 15.76 -16.65
CA CYS A 46 20.18 14.94 -15.43
C CYS A 46 19.79 15.77 -14.20
N GLU A 47 20.37 16.95 -13.98
CA GLU A 47 19.98 17.81 -12.84
C GLU A 47 18.52 18.29 -12.91
N SER A 48 18.01 18.50 -14.14
CA SER A 48 16.59 18.82 -14.35
C SER A 48 15.71 17.63 -13.95
N LEU A 49 16.08 16.42 -14.38
CA LEU A 49 15.38 15.19 -14.03
C LEU A 49 15.42 14.93 -12.51
N ASP A 50 16.54 15.15 -11.84
CA ASP A 50 16.64 15.03 -10.38
C ASP A 50 15.68 15.99 -9.66
N SER A 51 15.56 17.22 -10.17
CA SER A 51 14.62 18.22 -9.64
C SER A 51 13.16 17.78 -9.82
N ASP A 52 12.82 17.22 -10.98
CA ASP A 52 11.49 16.67 -11.24
C ASP A 52 11.20 15.43 -10.38
N ILE A 53 12.19 14.54 -10.20
CA ILE A 53 12.09 13.36 -9.32
C ILE A 53 11.80 13.77 -7.88
N ASP A 54 12.51 14.77 -7.34
CA ASP A 54 12.28 15.28 -5.99
C ASP A 54 10.87 15.88 -5.86
N PHE A 55 10.46 16.72 -6.82
CA PHE A 55 9.12 17.30 -6.85
C PHE A 55 8.02 16.22 -6.88
N LEU A 56 8.14 15.25 -7.79
CA LEU A 56 7.20 14.14 -7.92
C LEU A 56 7.16 13.27 -6.66
N THR A 57 8.31 13.02 -6.04
CA THR A 57 8.41 12.26 -4.78
C THR A 57 7.70 12.99 -3.63
N LYS A 58 7.93 14.30 -3.48
CA LYS A 58 7.23 15.14 -2.50
C LYS A 58 5.73 15.15 -2.73
N LYS A 59 5.29 15.30 -3.98
CA LYS A 59 3.87 15.27 -4.35
C LYS A 59 3.24 13.91 -4.05
N LYS A 60 3.90 12.81 -4.41
CA LYS A 60 3.44 11.44 -4.09
C LYS A 60 3.28 11.24 -2.59
N ARG A 61 4.25 11.71 -1.79
CA ARG A 61 4.16 11.66 -0.33
C ARG A 61 2.96 12.43 0.19
N SER A 62 2.77 13.68 -0.25
CA SER A 62 1.62 14.50 0.14
C SER A 62 0.28 13.81 -0.17
N ILE A 63 0.13 13.23 -1.36
CA ILE A 63 -1.09 12.51 -1.76
C ILE A 63 -1.29 11.27 -0.88
N SER A 64 -0.23 10.52 -0.59
CA SER A 64 -0.27 9.35 0.27
C SER A 64 -0.67 9.71 1.70
N ASP A 65 -0.15 10.80 2.24
CA ASP A 65 -0.47 11.32 3.57
C ASP A 65 -1.94 11.76 3.62
N GLU A 66 -2.42 12.46 2.59
CA GLU A 66 -3.81 12.90 2.48
C GLU A 66 -4.79 11.72 2.35
N LEU A 67 -4.42 10.69 1.58
CA LEU A 67 -5.19 9.44 1.48
C LEU A 67 -5.27 8.74 2.84
N SER A 68 -4.15 8.67 3.56
CA SER A 68 -4.08 8.06 4.89
C SER A 68 -4.92 8.84 5.89
N TYR A 69 -4.86 10.17 5.86
CA TYR A 69 -5.72 11.04 6.66
C TYR A 69 -7.21 10.76 6.40
N ARG A 70 -7.65 10.70 5.13
CA ARG A 70 -9.06 10.41 4.80
C ARG A 70 -9.51 9.02 5.26
N LYS A 71 -8.64 8.01 5.13
CA LYS A 71 -8.92 6.66 5.66
C LYS A 71 -9.12 6.67 7.17
N ASN A 72 -8.23 7.36 7.89
CA ASN A 72 -8.31 7.49 9.35
C ASN A 72 -9.54 8.29 9.78
N LEU A 73 -9.83 9.41 9.12
CA LEU A 73 -11.04 10.21 9.38
C LEU A 73 -12.30 9.37 9.20
N ARG A 74 -12.41 8.63 8.09
CA ARG A 74 -13.52 7.70 7.87
C ARG A 74 -13.62 6.64 8.97
N ALA A 75 -12.49 6.04 9.37
CA ALA A 75 -12.48 5.06 10.45
C ALA A 75 -12.98 5.65 11.77
N ASN A 76 -12.48 6.84 12.15
CA ASN A 76 -12.88 7.55 13.36
C ASN A 76 -14.37 7.89 13.35
N LEU A 77 -14.91 8.35 12.21
CA LEU A 77 -16.35 8.61 12.07
C LEU A 77 -17.19 7.34 12.24
N MET A 78 -16.75 6.21 11.66
CA MET A 78 -17.43 4.92 11.84
C MET A 78 -17.40 4.44 13.30
N THR A 79 -16.26 4.63 13.99
CA THR A 79 -16.15 4.34 15.42
C THR A 79 -17.11 5.22 16.23
N TYR A 80 -17.14 6.52 15.97
CA TYR A 80 -18.07 7.44 16.62
C TYR A 80 -19.53 7.03 16.41
N LEU A 81 -19.93 6.72 15.17
CA LEU A 81 -21.30 6.27 14.87
C LEU A 81 -21.64 4.99 15.63
N THR A 82 -20.70 4.06 15.72
CA THR A 82 -20.88 2.79 16.44
C THR A 82 -21.08 3.06 17.94
N SER A 83 -20.16 3.78 18.57
CA SER A 83 -20.26 4.16 19.99
C SER A 83 -21.54 4.94 20.30
N ALA A 84 -21.93 5.90 19.45
CA ALA A 84 -23.12 6.70 19.67
C ALA A 84 -24.45 5.91 19.57
N ILE A 85 -24.46 4.79 18.83
CA ILE A 85 -25.61 3.88 18.76
C ILE A 85 -25.59 2.92 19.96
N ASP A 86 -24.42 2.39 20.30
CA ASP A 86 -24.22 1.47 21.44
C ASP A 86 -24.51 2.14 22.78
N ASP A 87 -24.05 3.39 22.99
CA ASP A 87 -24.29 4.19 24.20
C ASP A 87 -25.80 4.44 24.45
N ARG A 88 -26.59 4.45 23.37
CA ARG A 88 -28.06 4.58 23.43
C ARG A 88 -28.78 3.24 23.54
N GLY A 89 -28.05 2.12 23.54
CA GLY A 89 -28.60 0.76 23.57
C GLY A 89 -29.44 0.40 22.34
N LEU A 90 -29.28 1.13 21.24
CA LEU A 90 -30.04 0.93 20.02
C LEU A 90 -29.39 -0.17 19.18
N LYS A 91 -30.20 -1.02 18.55
CA LYS A 91 -29.69 -2.07 17.64
C LYS A 91 -29.50 -1.55 16.21
N GLU A 92 -30.24 -0.52 15.84
CA GLU A 92 -30.17 0.15 14.55
C GLU A 92 -30.79 1.55 14.64
N VAL A 93 -30.37 2.43 13.74
CA VAL A 93 -30.89 3.79 13.58
C VAL A 93 -31.22 4.01 12.11
N HIS A 94 -32.43 4.51 11.85
CA HIS A 94 -32.86 4.89 10.51
C HIS A 94 -32.79 6.41 10.39
N THR A 95 -32.16 6.88 9.33
CA THR A 95 -32.13 8.29 8.90
C THR A 95 -32.89 8.39 7.58
N ASP A 96 -33.09 9.62 7.09
CA ASP A 96 -33.82 9.83 5.83
C ASP A 96 -33.22 9.04 4.65
N ASP A 97 -31.90 8.89 4.62
CA ASP A 97 -31.17 8.25 3.53
C ASP A 97 -30.50 6.91 3.90
N TYR A 98 -30.31 6.60 5.19
CA TYR A 98 -29.47 5.47 5.62
C TYR A 98 -30.01 4.69 6.82
N ILE A 99 -29.70 3.39 6.83
CA ILE A 99 -29.90 2.49 7.97
C ILE A 99 -28.53 2.17 8.59
N LEU A 100 -28.31 2.64 9.82
CA LEU A 100 -27.08 2.46 10.58
C LEU A 100 -27.26 1.33 11.59
N ARG A 101 -26.58 0.21 11.38
CA ARG A 101 -26.65 -0.96 12.25
C ARG A 101 -25.26 -1.40 12.68
N PRO A 102 -24.86 -1.14 13.94
CA PRO A 102 -23.65 -1.71 14.50
C PRO A 102 -23.70 -3.23 14.39
N ARG A 103 -22.59 -3.82 13.95
CA ARG A 103 -22.47 -5.27 13.83
C ARG A 103 -21.43 -5.76 14.81
N ASN A 104 -21.82 -6.73 15.62
CA ASN A 104 -20.89 -7.43 16.49
C ASN A 104 -20.00 -8.35 15.63
N TYR A 105 -18.77 -7.91 15.37
CA TYR A 105 -17.71 -8.77 14.87
C TYR A 105 -17.09 -9.55 16.04
N LYS A 106 -16.34 -10.62 15.75
CA LYS A 106 -15.58 -11.34 16.78
C LYS A 106 -14.72 -10.34 17.55
N GLN A 107 -14.75 -10.42 18.88
CA GLN A 107 -13.96 -9.56 19.74
C GLN A 107 -12.49 -9.63 19.32
N ARG A 108 -11.87 -8.45 19.17
CA ARG A 108 -10.45 -8.36 18.83
C ARG A 108 -9.64 -8.75 20.06
N THR A 109 -8.80 -9.78 19.94
CA THR A 109 -7.79 -10.08 20.96
C THR A 109 -6.73 -8.99 20.89
N VAL A 110 -6.67 -8.15 21.92
CA VAL A 110 -5.58 -7.20 22.14
C VAL A 110 -4.62 -7.85 23.14
N ILE A 111 -3.34 -7.82 22.81
CA ILE A 111 -2.27 -8.36 23.66
C ILE A 111 -1.50 -7.15 24.17
N ASP A 112 -1.72 -6.79 25.44
CA ASP A 112 -1.08 -5.62 26.06
C ASP A 112 0.37 -5.90 26.50
N ASP A 113 0.69 -7.16 26.82
CA ASP A 113 2.01 -7.60 27.27
C ASP A 113 2.22 -9.07 26.89
N GLU A 114 3.06 -9.32 25.89
CA GLU A 114 3.36 -10.66 25.38
C GLU A 114 4.08 -11.54 26.43
N ASP A 115 4.83 -10.93 27.36
CA ASP A 115 5.60 -11.62 28.40
C ASP A 115 4.75 -12.07 29.59
N LYS A 116 3.49 -11.65 29.66
CA LYS A 116 2.51 -12.14 30.63
C LYS A 116 1.58 -13.21 30.07
N ILE A 117 1.59 -13.44 28.76
CA ILE A 117 0.75 -14.48 28.15
C ILE A 117 1.25 -15.87 28.58
N PRO A 118 0.40 -16.78 29.07
CA PRO A 118 0.82 -18.15 29.39
C PRO A 118 1.46 -18.86 28.19
N GLY A 119 2.47 -19.69 28.43
CA GLY A 119 3.21 -20.38 27.36
C GLY A 119 2.33 -21.22 26.43
N GLU A 120 1.18 -21.69 26.89
CA GLU A 120 0.20 -22.44 26.09
C GLU A 120 -0.44 -21.62 24.96
N TYR A 121 -0.43 -20.29 25.06
CA TYR A 121 -0.88 -19.36 24.02
C TYR A 121 0.29 -18.68 23.28
N ARG A 122 1.53 -18.93 23.73
CA ARG A 122 2.73 -18.47 23.03
C ARG A 122 3.11 -19.49 21.97
N ASN A 123 3.16 -19.04 20.73
CA ASN A 123 3.72 -19.84 19.67
C ASN A 123 5.25 -19.75 19.71
N TYR A 124 5.88 -20.61 20.54
CA TYR A 124 7.34 -20.70 20.64
C TYR A 124 8.02 -21.15 19.33
N ALA A 125 7.28 -21.70 18.37
CA ALA A 125 7.78 -22.01 17.03
C ALA A 125 7.95 -20.76 16.14
N LYS A 126 7.31 -19.61 16.46
CA LYS A 126 7.59 -18.32 15.79
C LYS A 126 8.84 -17.62 16.33
N TYR A 127 9.28 -17.95 17.54
CA TYR A 127 10.50 -17.42 18.14
C TYR A 127 11.77 -18.17 17.70
N GLN A 128 11.63 -19.31 17.00
CA GLN A 128 12.74 -20.03 16.38
C GLN A 128 12.43 -20.37 14.91
N GLY A 129 12.68 -19.44 13.99
CA GLY A 129 12.93 -19.72 12.57
C GLY A 129 11.77 -20.35 11.77
N MET A 130 11.01 -19.50 11.08
CA MET A 130 10.13 -19.78 9.94
C MET A 130 10.03 -21.26 9.49
N TYR A 131 8.89 -21.90 9.77
CA TYR A 131 8.36 -22.91 8.86
C TYR A 131 6.94 -22.55 8.42
N ASP A 132 6.71 -22.75 7.13
CA ASP A 132 5.44 -22.45 6.46
C ASP A 132 4.50 -23.66 6.57
N ILE A 133 3.25 -23.41 6.95
CA ILE A 133 2.26 -24.46 7.14
C ILE A 133 1.55 -24.66 5.81
N LYS A 134 1.67 -25.87 5.24
CA LYS A 134 0.98 -26.28 4.00
C LYS A 134 -0.53 -26.42 4.23
N LYS A 135 -1.24 -25.29 4.26
CA LYS A 135 -2.68 -25.18 4.57
C LYS A 135 -3.58 -26.08 3.72
N ASN A 136 -3.21 -26.34 2.46
CA ASN A 136 -3.97 -27.22 1.58
C ASN A 136 -3.95 -28.69 2.03
N ASP A 137 -2.84 -29.16 2.60
CA ASP A 137 -2.72 -30.54 3.06
C ASP A 137 -3.47 -30.73 4.38
N VAL A 138 -3.42 -29.71 5.25
CA VAL A 138 -4.20 -29.66 6.50
C VAL A 138 -5.72 -29.61 6.20
N TYR A 139 -6.14 -28.84 5.19
CA TYR A 139 -7.53 -28.80 4.75
C TYR A 139 -8.03 -30.17 4.24
N LYS A 140 -7.23 -30.86 3.40
CA LYS A 140 -7.57 -32.21 2.92
C LYS A 140 -7.69 -33.21 4.06
N ALA A 141 -6.74 -33.20 5.00
CA ALA A 141 -6.75 -34.08 6.16
C ALA A 141 -7.99 -33.86 7.05
N LEU A 142 -8.37 -32.61 7.31
CA LEU A 142 -9.58 -32.27 8.08
C LEU A 142 -10.87 -32.62 7.34
N LYS A 143 -10.88 -32.54 6.00
CA LYS A 143 -12.04 -32.91 5.17
C LYS A 143 -12.23 -34.44 5.07
N ASP A 144 -11.13 -35.21 5.10
CA ASP A 144 -11.15 -36.68 5.17
C ASP A 144 -11.44 -37.22 6.59
N GLY A 145 -11.80 -36.34 7.54
CA GLY A 145 -12.19 -36.71 8.89
C GLY A 145 -11.04 -37.00 9.85
N LYS A 146 -9.78 -36.72 9.47
CA LYS A 146 -8.63 -36.81 10.37
C LYS A 146 -8.54 -35.55 11.22
N ASN A 147 -8.39 -35.74 12.53
CA ASN A 147 -8.24 -34.64 13.48
C ASN A 147 -6.81 -34.09 13.41
N VAL A 148 -6.64 -32.84 12.96
CA VAL A 148 -5.35 -32.14 12.94
C VAL A 148 -5.35 -31.11 14.08
N PRO A 149 -4.63 -31.37 15.18
CA PRO A 149 -4.59 -30.45 16.32
C PRO A 149 -4.04 -29.09 15.88
N GLY A 150 -4.80 -28.03 16.14
CA GLY A 150 -4.42 -26.65 15.78
C GLY A 150 -4.95 -26.13 14.44
N ALA A 151 -5.77 -26.90 13.72
CA ALA A 151 -6.48 -26.42 12.54
C ALA A 151 -7.92 -26.99 12.49
N HIS A 152 -8.87 -26.14 12.15
CA HIS A 152 -10.27 -26.53 11.98
C HIS A 152 -10.87 -25.79 10.78
N LEU A 153 -11.88 -26.40 10.15
CA LEU A 153 -12.58 -25.81 9.01
C LEU A 153 -13.74 -24.95 9.51
N GLU A 154 -13.68 -23.64 9.29
CA GLU A 154 -14.81 -22.75 9.54
C GLU A 154 -15.51 -22.37 8.22
N PRO A 155 -16.85 -22.30 8.20
CA PRO A 155 -17.59 -21.86 7.03
C PRO A 155 -17.37 -20.36 6.77
N ASN A 156 -16.68 -20.05 5.68
CA ASN A 156 -16.39 -18.68 5.25
C ASN A 156 -17.38 -18.27 4.14
N ARG A 157 -18.29 -17.34 4.44
CA ARG A 157 -19.21 -16.75 3.47
C ARG A 157 -19.16 -15.22 3.56
N LYS A 158 -19.12 -14.55 2.40
CA LYS A 158 -19.23 -13.08 2.27
C LYS A 158 -20.38 -12.72 1.33
N VAL A 159 -21.01 -11.59 1.59
CA VAL A 159 -21.98 -10.96 0.67
C VAL A 159 -21.21 -10.09 -0.32
N MET A 160 -21.54 -10.25 -1.61
CA MET A 160 -21.03 -9.47 -2.73
C MET A 160 -22.03 -8.35 -3.04
N ILE A 161 -21.54 -7.15 -3.32
CA ILE A 161 -22.37 -6.01 -3.75
C ILE A 161 -22.13 -5.82 -5.26
N LYS A 162 -23.21 -5.70 -6.03
CA LYS A 162 -23.23 -5.26 -7.43
C LYS A 162 -23.52 -3.77 -7.49
#